data_AF-A0A1N6P6B6-F1
#
_entry.id   AF-A0A1N6P6B6-F1
#
_cell.length_a   1.000
_cell.length_b   1.000
_cell.length_c   1.000
_cell.angle_alpha   90.00
_cell.angle_beta   90.00
_cell.angle_gamma   90.00
#
_symmetry.space_group_name_H-M   'P 1'
#
loop_
_entity.id
_entity.type
_entity.pdbx_description
1 polymer ?
#
loop_
_entity_poly.entity_id
_entity_poly.type
_entity_poly.pdbx_seq_one_letter_code
_entity_poly.pdbx_strand_id
1 'polypeptide(L)'
;MKLENILDRLGSIEKNSFIKIIDNIISKKTKSAKEIDNILSSSDKGLKSVDNQNISRIFNLISDEFKSYIRCEFQEITSQLDILIDIIIRDGNCIMKQDWFSRLYEIEIKNLNSKIKGLNADFEEEKSDLSAVRKRDYKIYKSCLHTAYQNDIENNRDAKITSDELSIILTLGRQLGLSQEEVKLINYSIIPIKKLDIQEVIKSLKNIGVIFYSNKENTIYVADEMVRLLRTVRKKEVATKFYRRTLKLLRDPIINQIARDHNIDRKLSSSQKVEEIIKEGVSFTNLLMEDIYKPGSTLTEKKKTLNELCEKGLNIENLKGSVLEDKIGSLIQHFENVERDEKVGISLDGFDKLLVELNQSLPKLNKEIRVQFEFQDEFVLKGDYLLDYNIKPRDILDLIIKSDLTKFIKDNGIKQRGDDILNILEHYKDVENLYLENYSNVAYRDLNLLKENGITIKESELGTKFEELTKVIFKGLGFNVDETLKGIINTQKDMIDILLNLGNDEIIIVECKTSKERGYNKFSTVSRQLKSYQKLALKNNLRIIKILLVAPEFSDDFVTDCEMDTEMNLSLLTASTLSNILESFKGSNYTEFPHVLFRDIIINEERILKALSK
;
A
#
# COMPACT_ATOMS: atom_id res chain seq x y z
N MET A 1 -2.70 -1.50 -4.99
CA MET A 1 -2.07 -0.47 -5.82
C MET A 1 -2.79 0.86 -5.63
N LYS A 2 -2.05 1.95 -5.47
CA LYS A 2 -2.62 3.29 -5.32
C LYS A 2 -3.40 3.74 -6.56
N LEU A 3 -4.45 4.53 -6.33
CA LEU A 3 -5.27 5.11 -7.37
C LEU A 3 -4.44 5.85 -8.43
N GLU A 4 -3.47 6.66 -8.01
CA GLU A 4 -2.57 7.42 -8.90
C GLU A 4 -1.85 6.50 -9.89
N ASN A 5 -1.18 5.46 -9.40
CA ASN A 5 -0.47 4.48 -10.23
C ASN A 5 -1.41 3.75 -11.21
N ILE A 6 -2.63 3.41 -10.78
CA ILE A 6 -3.63 2.79 -11.66
C ILE A 6 -4.02 3.78 -12.77
N LEU A 7 -4.27 5.04 -12.41
CA LEU A 7 -4.60 6.07 -13.39
C LEU A 7 -3.43 6.27 -14.36
N ASP A 8 -2.18 6.31 -13.94
CA ASP A 8 -1.04 6.46 -14.85
C ASP A 8 -0.93 5.32 -15.88
N ARG A 9 -1.30 4.10 -15.49
CA ARG A 9 -1.29 2.93 -16.40
C ARG A 9 -2.43 2.93 -17.44
N LEU A 10 -3.52 3.64 -17.18
CA LEU A 10 -4.76 3.53 -17.96
C LEU A 10 -4.99 4.68 -18.95
N GLY A 11 -5.68 4.37 -20.05
CA GLY A 11 -6.11 5.36 -21.03
C GLY A 11 -7.36 6.14 -20.63
N SER A 12 -7.65 7.26 -21.31
CA SER A 12 -8.80 8.12 -20.99
C SER A 12 -10.16 7.41 -21.05
N ILE A 13 -10.31 6.41 -21.94
CA ILE A 13 -11.55 5.63 -22.09
C ILE A 13 -11.81 4.75 -20.85
N GLU A 14 -10.74 4.21 -20.26
CA GLU A 14 -10.81 3.30 -19.12
C GLU A 14 -11.17 4.08 -17.85
N LYS A 15 -10.70 5.33 -17.73
CA LYS A 15 -10.96 6.25 -16.62
C LYS A 15 -12.33 6.93 -16.65
N ASN A 16 -12.98 7.02 -17.81
CA ASN A 16 -14.13 7.90 -18.04
C ASN A 16 -15.32 7.66 -17.10
N SER A 17 -15.65 6.41 -16.77
CA SER A 17 -16.77 6.11 -15.85
C SER A 17 -16.49 6.67 -14.45
N PHE A 18 -15.28 6.44 -13.94
CA PHE A 18 -14.85 6.96 -12.64
C PHE A 18 -14.87 8.50 -12.60
N ILE A 19 -14.29 9.15 -13.61
CA ILE A 19 -14.26 10.62 -13.72
C ILE A 19 -15.68 11.21 -13.72
N LYS A 20 -16.62 10.61 -14.47
CA LYS A 20 -18.01 11.08 -14.52
C LYS A 20 -18.72 11.02 -13.15
N ILE A 21 -18.41 10.01 -12.34
CA ILE A 21 -19.00 9.87 -11.00
C ILE A 21 -18.44 10.96 -10.09
N ILE A 22 -17.14 11.20 -10.14
CA ILE A 22 -16.49 12.29 -9.41
C ILE A 22 -17.11 13.64 -9.80
N ASP A 23 -17.25 13.91 -11.09
CA ASP A 23 -17.89 15.14 -11.61
C ASP A 23 -19.32 15.30 -11.07
N ASN A 24 -20.11 14.23 -11.08
CA ASN A 24 -21.49 14.25 -10.58
C ASN A 24 -21.54 14.52 -9.07
N ILE A 25 -20.64 13.92 -8.29
CA ILE A 25 -20.56 14.17 -6.84
C ILE A 25 -20.18 15.63 -6.55
N ILE A 26 -19.18 16.16 -7.24
CA ILE A 26 -18.74 17.56 -7.09
C ILE A 26 -19.88 18.52 -7.42
N SER A 27 -20.65 18.24 -8.48
CA SER A 27 -21.78 19.08 -8.91
C SER A 27 -22.88 19.26 -7.85
N LYS A 28 -22.98 18.32 -6.89
CA LYS A 28 -23.99 18.34 -5.81
C LYS A 28 -23.59 19.19 -4.60
N LYS A 29 -22.51 19.98 -4.69
CA LYS A 29 -21.90 20.78 -3.61
C LYS A 29 -21.45 19.92 -2.42
N THR A 30 -20.18 19.54 -2.42
CA THR A 30 -19.53 18.78 -1.35
C THR A 30 -19.09 19.68 -0.20
N LYS A 31 -18.75 19.08 0.95
CA LYS A 31 -18.22 19.84 2.10
C LYS A 31 -16.91 20.57 1.77
N SER A 32 -16.11 19.98 0.89
CA SER A 32 -14.77 20.48 0.49
C SER A 32 -14.78 21.24 -0.84
N ALA A 33 -15.93 21.78 -1.27
CA ALA A 33 -16.09 22.42 -2.58
C ALA A 33 -15.02 23.50 -2.87
N LYS A 34 -14.65 24.32 -1.87
CA LYS A 34 -13.63 25.37 -2.04
C LYS A 34 -12.24 24.83 -2.38
N GLU A 35 -11.84 23.74 -1.72
CA GLU A 35 -10.53 23.12 -1.97
C GLU A 35 -10.49 22.46 -3.34
N ILE A 36 -11.60 21.83 -3.73
CA ILE A 36 -11.77 21.23 -5.06
C ILE A 36 -11.73 22.32 -6.14
N ASP A 37 -12.43 23.44 -5.95
CA ASP A 37 -12.43 24.56 -6.89
C ASP A 37 -11.01 25.15 -7.05
N ASN A 38 -10.23 25.23 -5.97
CA ASN A 38 -8.83 25.66 -6.04
C ASN A 38 -7.99 24.72 -6.91
N ILE A 39 -8.14 23.40 -6.73
CA ILE A 39 -7.44 22.39 -7.54
C ILE A 39 -7.86 22.52 -9.01
N LEU A 40 -9.17 22.64 -9.27
CA LEU A 40 -9.72 22.75 -10.62
C LEU A 40 -9.40 24.08 -11.31
N SER A 41 -9.20 25.17 -10.55
CA SER A 41 -8.89 26.50 -11.10
C SER A 41 -7.56 26.56 -11.85
N SER A 42 -6.67 25.60 -11.59
CA SER A 42 -5.41 25.42 -12.32
C SER A 42 -5.59 24.76 -13.70
N SER A 43 -6.80 24.33 -14.06
CA SER A 43 -7.09 23.58 -15.29
C SER A 43 -8.23 24.21 -16.10
N ASP A 44 -7.94 24.66 -17.32
CA ASP A 44 -8.89 25.40 -18.17
C ASP A 44 -10.08 24.57 -18.70
N LYS A 45 -10.10 23.23 -18.53
CA LYS A 45 -11.09 22.32 -19.15
C LYS A 45 -11.75 21.31 -18.19
N GLY A 46 -11.72 21.57 -16.88
CA GLY A 46 -12.36 20.73 -15.87
C GLY A 46 -11.65 19.39 -15.61
N LEU A 47 -12.33 18.46 -14.92
CA LEU A 47 -11.71 17.26 -14.31
C LEU A 47 -11.05 16.29 -15.31
N LYS A 48 -11.40 16.37 -16.59
CA LYS A 48 -10.79 15.56 -17.67
C LYS A 48 -9.40 16.02 -18.11
N SER A 49 -9.04 17.26 -17.81
CA SER A 49 -7.72 17.84 -18.12
C SER A 49 -6.78 17.88 -16.91
N VAL A 50 -7.27 17.47 -15.74
CA VAL A 50 -6.50 17.42 -14.49
C VAL A 50 -5.56 16.22 -14.53
N ASP A 51 -4.35 16.39 -14.00
CA ASP A 51 -3.39 15.28 -13.84
C ASP A 51 -3.88 14.21 -12.85
N ASN A 52 -3.33 13.01 -12.96
CA ASN A 52 -3.79 11.85 -12.18
C ASN A 52 -3.54 12.01 -10.67
N GLN A 53 -2.53 12.78 -10.28
CA GLN A 53 -2.23 13.09 -8.87
C GLN A 53 -3.35 13.95 -8.27
N ASN A 54 -3.76 15.01 -8.97
CA ASN A 54 -4.84 15.88 -8.53
C ASN A 54 -6.21 15.17 -8.57
N ILE A 55 -6.46 14.27 -9.52
CA ILE A 55 -7.66 13.41 -9.50
C ILE A 55 -7.68 12.55 -8.21
N SER A 56 -6.54 11.97 -7.84
CA SER A 56 -6.44 11.15 -6.62
C SER A 56 -6.65 11.99 -5.35
N ARG A 57 -6.14 13.23 -5.31
CA ARG A 57 -6.42 14.17 -4.22
C ARG A 57 -7.90 14.54 -4.12
N ILE A 58 -8.54 14.84 -5.24
CA ILE A 58 -9.98 15.14 -5.29
C ILE A 58 -10.78 13.94 -4.76
N PHE A 59 -10.45 12.72 -5.20
CA PHE A 59 -11.13 11.51 -4.72
C PHE A 59 -11.05 11.37 -3.19
N ASN A 60 -9.88 11.63 -2.60
CA ASN A 60 -9.72 11.62 -1.14
C ASN A 60 -10.61 12.67 -0.45
N LEU A 61 -10.73 13.88 -1.01
CA LEU A 61 -11.57 14.96 -0.47
C LEU A 61 -13.07 14.64 -0.53
N ILE A 62 -13.52 13.85 -1.50
CA ILE A 62 -14.94 13.46 -1.66
C ILE A 62 -15.24 12.04 -1.19
N SER A 63 -14.31 11.40 -0.48
CA SER A 63 -14.41 9.98 -0.13
C SER A 63 -15.66 9.63 0.69
N ASP A 64 -16.13 10.53 1.56
CA ASP A 64 -17.35 10.36 2.35
C ASP A 64 -18.62 10.45 1.48
N GLU A 65 -18.67 11.41 0.56
CA GLU A 65 -19.75 11.55 -0.41
C GLU A 65 -19.77 10.36 -1.38
N PHE A 66 -18.61 9.92 -1.84
CA PHE A 66 -18.47 8.73 -2.69
C PHE A 66 -18.93 7.47 -1.95
N LYS A 67 -18.57 7.32 -0.69
CA LYS A 67 -19.06 6.23 0.17
C LYS A 67 -20.58 6.23 0.31
N SER A 68 -21.18 7.42 0.43
CA SER A 68 -22.64 7.57 0.49
C SER A 68 -23.29 7.21 -0.85
N TYR A 69 -22.70 7.63 -1.97
CA TYR A 69 -23.11 7.21 -3.32
C TYR A 69 -23.10 5.69 -3.46
N ILE A 70 -21.98 5.03 -3.13
CA ILE A 70 -21.86 3.58 -3.19
C ILE A 70 -22.91 2.91 -2.29
N ARG A 71 -23.12 3.39 -1.07
CA ARG A 71 -24.16 2.84 -0.17
C ARG A 71 -25.56 2.86 -0.77
N CYS A 72 -25.91 3.86 -1.57
CA CYS A 72 -27.20 3.91 -2.26
C CYS A 72 -27.29 2.82 -3.34
N GLU A 73 -26.23 2.62 -4.14
CA GLU A 73 -26.16 1.56 -5.15
C GLU A 73 -26.27 0.15 -4.52
N PHE A 74 -25.81 -0.02 -3.28
CA PHE A 74 -25.93 -1.26 -2.50
C PHE A 74 -27.34 -1.58 -1.98
N GLN A 75 -28.24 -0.61 -1.91
CA GLN A 75 -29.59 -0.84 -1.38
C GLN A 75 -30.45 -1.71 -2.32
N GLU A 76 -30.04 -1.87 -3.57
CA GLU A 76 -30.66 -2.79 -4.50
C GLU A 76 -30.22 -4.23 -4.21
N ILE A 77 -30.97 -4.94 -3.35
CA ILE A 77 -30.72 -6.33 -2.93
C ILE A 77 -30.59 -7.29 -4.12
N THR A 78 -31.20 -6.96 -5.26
CA THR A 78 -31.16 -7.74 -6.49
C THR A 78 -29.81 -7.73 -7.21
N SER A 79 -28.93 -6.77 -6.88
CA SER A 79 -27.70 -6.51 -7.62
C SER A 79 -26.56 -7.52 -7.38
N GLN A 80 -26.66 -8.34 -6.31
CA GLN A 80 -25.59 -9.26 -5.86
C GLN A 80 -24.21 -8.60 -5.69
N LEU A 81 -24.17 -7.27 -5.53
CA LEU A 81 -22.95 -6.49 -5.40
C LEU A 81 -22.16 -6.87 -4.14
N ASP A 82 -22.83 -7.37 -3.12
CA ASP A 82 -22.19 -7.86 -1.89
C ASP A 82 -21.26 -9.05 -2.15
N ILE A 83 -21.66 -10.02 -2.98
CA ILE A 83 -20.82 -11.15 -3.40
C ILE A 83 -19.56 -10.64 -4.11
N LEU A 84 -19.75 -9.74 -5.06
CA LEU A 84 -18.66 -9.20 -5.88
C LEU A 84 -17.67 -8.39 -5.05
N ILE A 85 -18.18 -7.58 -4.12
CA ILE A 85 -17.35 -6.71 -3.30
C ILE A 85 -16.61 -7.53 -2.23
N ASP A 86 -17.21 -8.60 -1.70
CA ASP A 86 -16.52 -9.53 -0.80
C ASP A 86 -15.33 -10.24 -1.48
N ILE A 87 -15.30 -10.35 -2.81
CA ILE A 87 -14.14 -10.81 -3.58
C ILE A 87 -13.11 -9.69 -3.72
N ILE A 88 -13.55 -8.51 -4.17
CA ILE A 88 -12.68 -7.36 -4.49
C ILE A 88 -11.90 -6.85 -3.26
N ILE A 89 -12.51 -6.90 -2.08
CA ILE A 89 -11.89 -6.35 -0.86
C ILE A 89 -10.88 -7.28 -0.17
N ARG A 90 -10.62 -8.47 -0.74
CA ARG A 90 -9.60 -9.39 -0.20
C ARG A 90 -8.21 -8.86 -0.54
N ASP A 91 -7.26 -9.04 0.37
CA ASP A 91 -5.96 -8.37 0.33
C ASP A 91 -5.17 -8.61 -0.99
N GLY A 92 -5.36 -9.74 -1.68
CA GLY A 92 -4.67 -10.03 -2.96
C GLY A 92 -5.48 -9.84 -4.24
N ASN A 93 -6.70 -9.27 -4.15
CA ASN A 93 -7.63 -9.19 -5.29
C ASN A 93 -7.74 -7.78 -5.89
N CYS A 94 -6.83 -6.86 -5.57
CA CYS A 94 -6.85 -5.52 -6.16
C CYS A 94 -6.37 -5.46 -7.62
N ILE A 95 -5.68 -6.51 -8.10
CA ILE A 95 -5.26 -6.66 -9.50
C ILE A 95 -5.61 -8.08 -9.93
N MET A 96 -6.52 -8.25 -10.88
CA MET A 96 -7.00 -9.58 -11.28
C MET A 96 -7.17 -9.67 -12.78
N LYS A 97 -6.77 -10.79 -13.39
CA LYS A 97 -7.19 -11.11 -14.75
C LYS A 97 -8.68 -11.41 -14.78
N GLN A 98 -9.31 -11.11 -15.90
CA GLN A 98 -10.75 -11.35 -16.10
C GLN A 98 -11.15 -12.81 -15.82
N ASP A 99 -10.35 -13.77 -16.29
CA ASP A 99 -10.60 -15.20 -16.09
C ASP A 99 -10.43 -15.60 -14.62
N TRP A 100 -9.45 -15.02 -13.93
CA TRP A 100 -9.26 -15.24 -12.50
C TRP A 100 -10.45 -14.72 -11.69
N PHE A 101 -10.90 -13.49 -11.96
CA PHE A 101 -12.08 -12.93 -11.32
C PHE A 101 -13.35 -13.76 -11.60
N SER A 102 -13.49 -14.28 -12.83
CA SER A 102 -14.58 -15.20 -13.17
C SER A 102 -14.55 -16.48 -12.32
N ARG A 103 -13.37 -17.09 -12.13
CA ARG A 103 -13.22 -18.29 -11.28
C ARG A 103 -13.53 -17.98 -9.81
N LEU A 104 -13.04 -16.88 -9.28
CA LEU A 104 -13.33 -16.46 -7.90
C LEU A 104 -14.84 -16.25 -7.70
N TYR A 105 -15.51 -15.61 -8.66
CA TYR A 105 -16.96 -15.43 -8.63
C TYR A 105 -17.72 -16.76 -8.64
N GLU A 106 -17.31 -17.72 -9.48
CA GLU A 106 -17.90 -19.05 -9.52
C GLU A 106 -17.70 -19.84 -8.21
N ILE A 107 -16.49 -19.78 -7.66
CA ILE A 107 -16.15 -20.42 -6.39
C ILE A 107 -17.00 -19.83 -5.26
N GLU A 108 -17.13 -18.51 -5.21
CA GLU A 108 -17.91 -17.81 -4.19
C GLU A 108 -19.40 -18.19 -4.26
N ILE A 109 -19.98 -18.19 -5.47
CA ILE A 109 -21.37 -18.64 -5.68
C ILE A 109 -21.54 -20.10 -5.24
N LYS A 110 -20.61 -20.98 -5.58
CA LYS A 110 -20.68 -22.40 -5.21
C LYS A 110 -20.61 -22.57 -3.69
N ASN A 111 -19.69 -21.87 -3.03
CA ASN A 111 -19.55 -21.89 -1.58
C ASN A 111 -20.81 -21.38 -0.89
N LEU A 112 -21.36 -20.26 -1.36
CA LEU A 112 -22.57 -19.65 -0.82
C LEU A 112 -23.78 -20.59 -0.96
N ASN A 113 -23.96 -21.21 -2.13
CA ASN A 113 -25.00 -22.23 -2.33
C ASN A 113 -24.82 -23.45 -1.40
N SER A 114 -23.59 -23.89 -1.16
CA SER A 114 -23.31 -24.97 -0.22
C SER A 114 -23.68 -24.59 1.22
N LYS A 115 -23.32 -23.37 1.64
CA LYS A 115 -23.66 -22.85 2.97
C LYS A 115 -25.17 -22.65 3.14
N ILE A 116 -25.88 -22.15 2.13
CA ILE A 116 -27.34 -22.00 2.15
C ILE A 116 -28.03 -23.37 2.30
N LYS A 117 -27.53 -24.40 1.60
CA LYS A 117 -28.05 -25.77 1.76
C LYS A 117 -27.86 -26.28 3.20
N GLY A 118 -26.68 -26.07 3.77
CA GLY A 118 -26.40 -26.41 5.18
C GLY A 118 -27.33 -25.67 6.15
N LEU A 119 -27.46 -24.35 5.98
CA LEU A 119 -28.33 -23.51 6.81
C LEU A 119 -29.80 -23.93 6.74
N ASN A 120 -30.29 -24.31 5.55
CA ASN A 120 -31.65 -24.81 5.39
C ASN A 120 -31.85 -26.16 6.07
N ALA A 121 -30.88 -27.08 5.99
CA ALA A 121 -30.93 -28.34 6.73
C ALA A 121 -30.96 -28.10 8.25
N ASP A 122 -30.17 -27.14 8.74
CA ASP A 122 -30.15 -26.78 10.17
C ASP A 122 -31.49 -26.22 10.69
N PHE A 123 -32.31 -25.63 9.81
CA PHE A 123 -33.67 -25.18 10.16
C PHE A 123 -34.65 -26.34 10.32
N GLU A 124 -34.45 -27.43 9.56
CA GLU A 124 -35.33 -28.60 9.49
C GLU A 124 -34.96 -29.68 10.52
N GLU A 125 -33.68 -29.84 10.85
CA GLU A 125 -33.22 -30.86 11.79
C GLU A 125 -33.38 -30.45 13.27
N GLU A 126 -33.95 -31.34 14.10
CA GLU A 126 -34.04 -31.17 15.56
C GLU A 126 -32.66 -31.26 16.24
N LYS A 127 -31.68 -31.97 15.64
CA LYS A 127 -30.30 -32.14 16.14
C LYS A 127 -29.28 -31.36 15.29
N SER A 128 -29.44 -30.05 15.19
CA SER A 128 -28.37 -29.21 14.61
C SER A 128 -27.35 -28.80 15.67
N ASP A 129 -26.16 -28.39 15.23
CA ASP A 129 -25.18 -27.73 16.09
C ASP A 129 -25.56 -26.27 16.49
N LEU A 130 -26.53 -25.66 15.79
CA LEU A 130 -27.06 -24.33 16.09
C LEU A 130 -27.85 -24.30 17.41
N SER A 131 -27.55 -23.31 18.25
CA SER A 131 -28.28 -23.09 19.50
C SER A 131 -29.76 -22.74 19.26
N ALA A 132 -30.64 -23.14 20.18
CA ALA A 132 -32.08 -22.85 20.07
C ALA A 132 -32.38 -21.34 19.97
N VAL A 133 -31.58 -20.51 20.66
CA VAL A 133 -31.68 -19.05 20.59
C VAL A 133 -31.31 -18.55 19.20
N ARG A 134 -30.18 -19.03 18.63
CA ARG A 134 -29.74 -18.59 17.30
C ARG A 134 -30.71 -19.02 16.20
N LYS A 135 -31.26 -20.24 16.30
CA LYS A 135 -32.34 -20.71 15.42
C LYS A 135 -33.55 -19.79 15.44
N ARG A 136 -33.99 -19.37 16.62
CA ARG A 136 -35.11 -18.43 16.78
C ARG A 136 -34.79 -17.11 16.06
N ASP A 137 -33.61 -16.55 16.30
CA ASP A 137 -33.22 -15.25 15.74
C ASP A 137 -33.17 -15.30 14.20
N TYR A 138 -32.58 -16.36 13.63
CA TYR A 138 -32.60 -16.60 12.20
C TYR A 138 -34.02 -16.73 11.63
N LYS A 139 -34.91 -17.48 12.31
CA LYS A 139 -36.31 -17.65 11.89
C LYS A 139 -37.06 -16.33 11.89
N ILE A 140 -36.86 -15.49 12.90
CA ILE A 140 -37.45 -14.14 12.97
C ILE A 140 -37.00 -13.32 11.77
N TYR A 141 -35.68 -13.22 11.55
CA TYR A 141 -35.13 -12.45 10.44
C TYR A 141 -35.61 -12.96 9.07
N LYS A 142 -35.53 -14.27 8.84
CA LYS A 142 -35.99 -14.93 7.61
C LYS A 142 -37.47 -14.65 7.34
N SER A 143 -38.33 -14.74 8.36
CA SER A 143 -39.76 -14.51 8.21
C SER A 143 -40.07 -13.06 7.82
N CYS A 144 -39.43 -12.09 8.49
CA CYS A 144 -39.60 -10.68 8.16
C CYS A 144 -39.15 -10.35 6.73
N LEU A 145 -38.02 -10.90 6.30
CA LEU A 145 -37.52 -10.71 4.94
C LEU A 145 -38.43 -11.36 3.89
N HIS A 146 -38.90 -12.58 4.16
CA HIS A 146 -39.80 -13.29 3.28
C HIS A 146 -41.12 -12.52 3.10
N THR A 147 -41.71 -12.02 4.19
CA THR A 147 -42.92 -11.20 4.14
C THR A 147 -42.69 -9.93 3.32
N ALA A 148 -41.60 -9.20 3.56
CA ALA A 148 -41.29 -7.99 2.77
C ALA A 148 -41.21 -8.29 1.27
N TYR A 149 -40.57 -9.39 0.89
CA TYR A 149 -40.43 -9.78 -0.52
C TYR A 149 -41.74 -10.29 -1.15
N GLN A 150 -42.52 -11.10 -0.43
CA GLN A 150 -43.75 -11.69 -0.95
C GLN A 150 -44.94 -10.73 -0.96
N ASN A 151 -44.97 -9.72 -0.09
CA ASN A 151 -46.04 -8.73 -0.06
C ASN A 151 -46.25 -8.08 -1.44
N ASP A 152 -45.18 -7.77 -2.17
CA ASP A 152 -45.30 -7.22 -3.52
C ASP A 152 -45.92 -8.22 -4.51
N ILE A 153 -45.55 -9.51 -4.41
CA ILE A 153 -46.12 -10.59 -5.24
C ILE A 153 -47.62 -10.74 -4.96
N GLU A 154 -48.02 -10.75 -3.69
CA GLU A 154 -49.42 -10.82 -3.27
C GLU A 154 -50.24 -9.61 -3.76
N ASN A 155 -49.58 -8.46 -3.92
CA ASN A 155 -50.18 -7.23 -4.49
C ASN A 155 -50.03 -7.12 -6.02
N ASN A 156 -49.64 -8.21 -6.71
CA ASN A 156 -49.44 -8.27 -8.16
C ASN A 156 -48.45 -7.22 -8.69
N ARG A 157 -47.33 -7.04 -7.98
CA ARG A 157 -46.19 -6.18 -8.32
C ARG A 157 -44.92 -7.01 -8.45
N ASP A 158 -43.92 -6.46 -9.14
CA ASP A 158 -42.59 -7.06 -9.17
C ASP A 158 -42.00 -7.09 -7.76
N ALA A 159 -41.60 -8.28 -7.31
CA ALA A 159 -41.05 -8.51 -5.99
C ALA A 159 -39.75 -7.73 -5.78
N LYS A 160 -39.81 -6.70 -4.93
CA LYS A 160 -38.63 -5.93 -4.52
C LYS A 160 -38.74 -5.60 -3.04
N ILE A 161 -37.61 -5.26 -2.45
CA ILE A 161 -37.58 -4.73 -1.09
C ILE A 161 -37.24 -3.27 -1.23
N THR A 162 -38.12 -2.40 -0.74
CA THR A 162 -37.93 -0.96 -0.79
C THR A 162 -36.81 -0.51 0.15
N SER A 163 -36.30 0.71 -0.04
CA SER A 163 -35.29 1.30 0.86
C SER A 163 -35.74 1.31 2.32
N ASP A 164 -37.02 1.60 2.56
CA ASP A 164 -37.60 1.70 3.89
C ASP A 164 -37.70 0.31 4.55
N GLU A 165 -38.20 -0.69 3.82
CA GLU A 165 -38.26 -2.08 4.29
C GLU A 165 -36.87 -2.65 4.56
N LEU A 166 -35.92 -2.38 3.66
CA LEU A 166 -34.52 -2.76 3.85
C LEU A 166 -33.95 -2.11 5.12
N SER A 167 -34.23 -0.83 5.38
CA SER A 167 -33.74 -0.14 6.58
C SER A 167 -34.25 -0.78 7.88
N ILE A 168 -35.50 -1.23 7.89
CA ILE A 168 -36.12 -1.94 9.03
C ILE A 168 -35.48 -3.31 9.20
N ILE A 169 -35.33 -4.07 8.12
CA ILE A 169 -34.71 -5.40 8.13
C ILE A 169 -33.25 -5.31 8.62
N LEU A 170 -32.48 -4.33 8.15
CA LEU A 170 -31.11 -4.10 8.63
C LEU A 170 -31.06 -3.75 10.12
N THR A 171 -32.05 -3.00 10.61
CA THR A 171 -32.17 -2.67 12.04
C THR A 171 -32.48 -3.93 12.85
N LEU A 172 -33.39 -4.78 12.38
CA LEU A 172 -33.71 -6.07 13.00
C LEU A 172 -32.48 -6.98 13.09
N GLY A 173 -31.74 -7.15 12.00
CA GLY A 173 -30.53 -7.98 11.98
C GLY A 173 -29.50 -7.52 13.02
N ARG A 174 -29.36 -6.21 13.23
CA ARG A 174 -28.48 -5.64 14.27
C ARG A 174 -28.94 -5.99 15.67
N GLN A 175 -30.24 -5.85 15.97
CA GLN A 175 -30.78 -6.15 17.30
C GLN A 175 -30.73 -7.65 17.63
N LEU A 176 -30.80 -8.51 16.60
CA LEU A 176 -30.62 -9.96 16.72
C LEU A 176 -29.13 -10.38 16.78
N GLY A 177 -28.20 -9.43 16.66
CA GLY A 177 -26.76 -9.72 16.66
C GLY A 177 -26.33 -10.62 15.50
N LEU A 178 -26.98 -10.53 14.33
CA LEU A 178 -26.59 -11.27 13.14
C LEU A 178 -25.33 -10.64 12.51
N SER A 179 -24.34 -11.47 12.20
CA SER A 179 -23.20 -11.10 11.37
C SER A 179 -23.64 -10.78 9.95
N GLN A 180 -22.75 -10.12 9.19
CA GLN A 180 -23.03 -9.81 7.79
C GLN A 180 -23.18 -11.08 6.95
N GLU A 181 -22.42 -12.13 7.26
CA GLU A 181 -22.46 -13.38 6.51
C GLU A 181 -23.74 -14.17 6.81
N GLU A 182 -24.21 -14.18 8.06
CA GLU A 182 -25.50 -14.78 8.41
C GLU A 182 -26.66 -14.05 7.73
N VAL A 183 -26.66 -12.72 7.73
CA VAL A 183 -27.65 -11.91 7.01
C VAL A 183 -27.63 -12.25 5.51
N LYS A 184 -26.45 -12.27 4.90
CA LYS A 184 -26.25 -12.62 3.49
C LYS A 184 -26.79 -14.02 3.17
N LEU A 185 -26.46 -15.02 3.99
CA LEU A 185 -26.94 -16.40 3.83
C LEU A 185 -28.47 -16.48 3.91
N ILE A 186 -29.10 -15.81 4.88
CA ILE A 186 -30.55 -15.80 5.00
C ILE A 186 -31.19 -15.07 3.81
N ASN A 187 -30.62 -13.95 3.36
CA ASN A 187 -31.09 -13.21 2.20
C ASN A 187 -31.12 -14.09 0.95
N TYR A 188 -30.01 -14.78 0.67
CA TYR A 188 -29.92 -15.67 -0.48
C TYR A 188 -30.66 -17.00 -0.33
N SER A 189 -31.10 -17.34 0.89
CA SER A 189 -32.03 -18.45 1.10
C SER A 189 -33.45 -18.15 0.59
N ILE A 190 -33.80 -16.88 0.45
CA ILE A 190 -35.10 -16.42 -0.06
C ILE A 190 -34.99 -15.94 -1.50
N ILE A 191 -33.94 -15.17 -1.82
CA ILE A 191 -33.69 -14.63 -3.17
C ILE A 191 -32.59 -15.48 -3.83
N PRO A 192 -32.91 -16.32 -4.83
CA PRO A 192 -31.91 -17.20 -5.43
C PRO A 192 -30.78 -16.43 -6.12
N ILE A 193 -29.55 -16.90 -5.95
CA ILE A 193 -28.36 -16.36 -6.61
C ILE A 193 -28.48 -16.62 -8.12
N LYS A 194 -28.48 -15.56 -8.92
CA LYS A 194 -28.41 -15.62 -10.38
C LYS A 194 -26.99 -15.29 -10.83
N LYS A 195 -26.27 -16.29 -11.36
CA LYS A 195 -24.94 -16.05 -11.95
C LYS A 195 -25.07 -15.16 -13.18
N LEU A 196 -24.43 -14.00 -13.14
CA LEU A 196 -24.36 -13.07 -14.27
C LEU A 196 -23.16 -13.39 -15.16
N ASP A 197 -23.19 -12.92 -16.41
CA ASP A 197 -22.02 -12.98 -17.29
C ASP A 197 -20.91 -12.06 -16.75
N ILE A 198 -19.66 -12.52 -16.85
CA ILE A 198 -18.53 -11.79 -16.27
C ILE A 198 -18.31 -10.41 -16.93
N GLN A 199 -18.62 -10.26 -18.21
CA GLN A 199 -18.51 -8.96 -18.90
C GLN A 199 -19.56 -7.99 -18.38
N GLU A 200 -20.78 -8.47 -18.14
CA GLU A 200 -21.86 -7.67 -17.55
C GLU A 200 -21.50 -7.22 -16.14
N VAL A 201 -20.95 -8.13 -15.34
CA VAL A 201 -20.45 -7.84 -13.99
C VAL A 201 -19.37 -6.75 -14.03
N ILE A 202 -18.35 -6.91 -14.87
CA ILE A 202 -17.25 -5.93 -15.01
C ILE A 202 -17.78 -4.59 -15.47
N LYS A 203 -18.69 -4.58 -16.45
CA LYS A 203 -19.33 -3.35 -16.95
C LYS A 203 -20.12 -2.65 -15.85
N SER A 204 -20.89 -3.39 -15.06
CA SER A 204 -21.66 -2.87 -13.92
C SER A 204 -20.75 -2.23 -12.88
N LEU A 205 -19.73 -2.96 -12.41
CA LEU A 205 -18.77 -2.47 -11.41
C LEU A 205 -17.98 -1.24 -11.91
N LYS A 206 -17.62 -1.22 -13.20
CA LYS A 206 -16.96 -0.06 -13.83
C LYS A 206 -17.90 1.14 -13.89
N ASN A 207 -19.19 0.94 -14.18
CA ASN A 207 -20.18 2.01 -14.26
C ASN A 207 -20.50 2.64 -12.90
N ILE A 208 -20.36 1.87 -11.81
CA ILE A 208 -20.47 2.35 -10.43
C ILE A 208 -19.14 2.95 -9.94
N GLY A 209 -18.06 2.83 -10.73
CA GLY A 209 -16.76 3.43 -10.44
C GLY A 209 -15.97 2.68 -9.37
N VAL A 210 -16.32 1.42 -9.10
CA VAL A 210 -15.66 0.59 -8.08
C VAL A 210 -14.38 -0.06 -8.63
N ILE A 211 -14.34 -0.31 -9.94
CA ILE A 211 -13.18 -0.92 -10.60
C ILE A 211 -12.77 -0.13 -11.84
N PHE A 212 -11.52 -0.32 -12.23
CA PHE A 212 -11.03 0.00 -13.56
C PHE A 212 -10.78 -1.31 -14.33
N TYR A 213 -10.96 -1.27 -15.64
CA TYR A 213 -10.75 -2.43 -16.49
C TYR A 213 -9.90 -2.06 -17.70
N SER A 214 -8.76 -2.74 -17.84
CA SER A 214 -7.91 -2.63 -19.03
C SER A 214 -8.28 -3.68 -20.05
N ASN A 215 -8.83 -3.23 -21.20
CA ASN A 215 -9.16 -4.14 -22.30
C ASN A 215 -7.89 -4.70 -22.97
N LYS A 216 -6.80 -3.93 -22.94
CA LYS A 216 -5.52 -4.34 -23.54
C LYS A 216 -4.92 -5.53 -22.80
N GLU A 217 -5.02 -5.52 -21.48
CA GLU A 217 -4.40 -6.53 -20.62
C GLU A 217 -5.38 -7.59 -20.10
N ASN A 218 -6.68 -7.40 -20.33
CA ASN A 218 -7.77 -8.14 -19.70
C ASN A 218 -7.62 -8.18 -18.17
N THR A 219 -7.23 -7.04 -17.58
CA THR A 219 -6.94 -6.90 -16.15
C THR A 219 -7.93 -5.93 -15.52
N ILE A 220 -8.49 -6.33 -14.37
CA ILE A 220 -9.28 -5.52 -13.46
C ILE A 220 -8.32 -4.93 -12.43
N TYR A 221 -8.44 -3.62 -12.21
CA TYR A 221 -7.69 -2.87 -11.22
C TYR A 221 -8.64 -2.24 -10.21
N VAL A 222 -8.34 -2.36 -8.93
CA VAL A 222 -9.08 -1.77 -7.83
C VAL A 222 -8.09 -1.01 -6.98
N ALA A 223 -8.31 0.30 -6.84
CA ALA A 223 -7.43 1.15 -6.06
C ALA A 223 -7.49 0.80 -4.57
N ASP A 224 -6.37 0.91 -3.86
CA ASP A 224 -6.31 0.66 -2.41
C ASP A 224 -7.27 1.59 -1.65
N GLU A 225 -7.42 2.83 -2.11
CA GLU A 225 -8.40 3.79 -1.59
C GLU A 225 -9.83 3.26 -1.73
N MET A 226 -10.14 2.65 -2.87
CA MET A 226 -11.45 2.05 -3.12
C MET A 226 -11.65 0.80 -2.26
N VAL A 227 -10.65 -0.07 -2.15
CA VAL A 227 -10.71 -1.27 -1.28
C VAL A 227 -10.99 -0.88 0.18
N ARG A 228 -10.35 0.18 0.70
CA ARG A 228 -10.64 0.74 2.03
C ARG A 228 -12.09 1.23 2.12
N LEU A 229 -12.53 2.03 1.15
CA LEU A 229 -13.89 2.56 1.11
C LEU A 229 -14.93 1.43 1.13
N LEU A 230 -14.79 0.45 0.24
CA LEU A 230 -15.68 -0.71 0.14
C LEU A 230 -15.72 -1.54 1.42
N ARG A 231 -14.57 -1.76 2.08
CA ARG A 231 -14.51 -2.45 3.38
C ARG A 231 -15.37 -1.75 4.43
N THR A 232 -15.27 -0.41 4.51
CA THR A 232 -16.13 0.34 5.44
C THR A 232 -17.61 0.31 5.07
N VAL A 233 -17.96 0.15 3.78
CA VAL A 233 -19.36 -0.09 3.35
C VAL A 233 -19.83 -1.48 3.78
N ARG A 234 -18.97 -2.51 3.66
CA ARG A 234 -19.22 -3.88 4.13
C ARG A 234 -19.05 -4.06 5.65
N LYS A 235 -18.79 -2.98 6.40
CA LYS A 235 -18.53 -3.00 7.85
C LYS A 235 -17.37 -3.91 8.27
N LYS A 236 -16.40 -4.12 7.38
CA LYS A 236 -15.11 -4.74 7.69
C LYS A 236 -14.16 -3.62 8.10
N GLU A 237 -13.82 -3.57 9.38
CA GLU A 237 -13.17 -2.41 10.01
C GLU A 237 -11.66 -2.34 9.71
N VAL A 238 -11.02 -3.49 9.47
CA VAL A 238 -9.58 -3.61 9.20
C VAL A 238 -9.33 -4.60 8.06
N ALA A 239 -8.15 -4.51 7.43
CA ALA A 239 -7.72 -5.50 6.44
C ALA A 239 -7.60 -6.90 7.05
N THR A 240 -7.76 -7.92 6.21
CA THR A 240 -7.74 -9.32 6.65
C THR A 240 -6.40 -9.70 7.29
N LYS A 241 -5.29 -9.22 6.74
CA LYS A 241 -3.94 -9.35 7.31
C LYS A 241 -3.79 -8.79 8.73
N PHE A 242 -4.36 -7.63 9.04
CA PHE A 242 -4.28 -7.04 10.39
C PHE A 242 -5.19 -7.77 11.38
N TYR A 243 -6.36 -8.23 10.90
CA TYR A 243 -7.24 -9.05 11.71
C TYR A 243 -6.56 -10.39 12.06
N ARG A 244 -6.00 -11.07 11.07
CA ARG A 244 -5.23 -12.30 11.25
C ARG A 244 -4.09 -12.11 12.23
N ARG A 245 -3.30 -11.05 12.09
CA ARG A 245 -2.21 -10.69 13.02
C ARG A 245 -2.74 -10.60 14.46
N THR A 246 -3.86 -9.92 14.65
CA THR A 246 -4.49 -9.77 15.98
C THR A 246 -4.95 -11.13 16.54
N LEU A 247 -5.62 -11.94 15.73
CA LEU A 247 -6.13 -13.26 16.15
C LEU A 247 -5.00 -14.25 16.49
N LYS A 248 -3.89 -14.25 15.73
CA LYS A 248 -2.74 -15.12 15.99
C LYS A 248 -2.03 -14.84 17.32
N LEU A 249 -2.25 -13.67 17.91
CA LEU A 249 -1.73 -13.31 19.24
C LEU A 249 -2.60 -13.85 20.38
N LEU A 250 -3.85 -14.23 20.08
CA LEU A 250 -4.76 -14.78 21.09
C LEU A 250 -4.37 -16.23 21.42
N ARG A 251 -4.66 -16.63 22.66
CA ARG A 251 -4.42 -18.00 23.12
C ARG A 251 -5.51 -18.93 22.58
N ASP A 252 -5.16 -20.18 22.31
CA ASP A 252 -6.09 -21.20 21.80
C ASP A 252 -7.44 -21.30 22.54
N PRO A 253 -7.51 -21.20 23.89
CA PRO A 253 -8.80 -21.21 24.59
C PRO A 253 -9.74 -20.07 24.18
N ILE A 254 -9.19 -18.89 23.88
CA ILE A 254 -9.97 -17.71 23.44
C ILE A 254 -10.46 -17.94 22.01
N ILE A 255 -9.59 -18.41 21.10
CA ILE A 255 -9.98 -18.76 19.73
C ILE A 255 -11.08 -19.82 19.70
N ASN A 256 -10.98 -20.84 20.57
CA ASN A 256 -12.03 -21.86 20.71
C ASN A 256 -13.35 -21.30 21.24
N GLN A 257 -13.30 -20.31 22.13
CA GLN A 257 -14.49 -19.63 22.64
C GLN A 257 -15.16 -18.81 21.53
N ILE A 258 -14.40 -18.00 20.80
CA ILE A 258 -14.90 -17.24 19.64
C ILE A 258 -15.52 -18.20 18.61
N ALA A 259 -14.83 -19.29 18.28
CA ALA A 259 -15.36 -20.29 17.35
C ALA A 259 -16.68 -20.90 17.82
N ARG A 260 -16.84 -21.11 19.14
CA ARG A 260 -18.10 -21.62 19.71
C ARG A 260 -19.22 -20.58 19.59
N ASP A 261 -18.95 -19.32 19.88
CA ASP A 261 -19.96 -18.26 19.92
C ASP A 261 -20.45 -17.90 18.51
N HIS A 262 -19.58 -18.05 17.51
CA HIS A 262 -19.88 -17.79 16.10
C HIS A 262 -20.13 -19.05 15.25
N ASN A 263 -20.40 -20.19 15.89
CA ASN A 263 -20.79 -21.46 15.23
C ASN A 263 -19.77 -21.99 14.19
N ILE A 264 -18.49 -21.85 14.48
CA ILE A 264 -17.39 -22.38 13.66
C ILE A 264 -17.01 -23.79 14.14
N ASP A 265 -16.66 -24.68 13.21
CA ASP A 265 -16.31 -26.07 13.54
C ASP A 265 -15.14 -26.14 14.52
N ARG A 266 -15.41 -26.75 15.68
CA ARG A 266 -14.47 -26.87 16.80
C ARG A 266 -13.38 -27.92 16.55
N LYS A 267 -13.57 -28.82 15.59
CA LYS A 267 -12.59 -29.85 15.20
C LYS A 267 -11.42 -29.26 14.41
N LEU A 268 -11.59 -28.05 13.88
CA LEU A 268 -10.54 -27.33 13.16
C LEU A 268 -9.35 -27.01 14.07
N SER A 269 -8.15 -27.00 13.45
CA SER A 269 -6.95 -26.50 14.11
C SER A 269 -7.08 -25.01 14.44
N SER A 270 -6.27 -24.51 15.39
CA SER A 270 -6.30 -23.09 15.78
C SER A 270 -6.09 -22.16 14.57
N SER A 271 -5.15 -22.47 13.68
CA SER A 271 -4.92 -21.70 12.45
C SER A 271 -6.12 -21.72 11.49
N GLN A 272 -6.80 -22.86 11.35
CA GLN A 272 -7.99 -22.95 10.50
C GLN A 272 -9.16 -22.17 11.10
N LYS A 273 -9.32 -22.18 12.43
CA LYS A 273 -10.33 -21.38 13.12
C LYS A 273 -10.11 -19.89 12.91
N VAL A 274 -8.86 -19.42 12.94
CA VAL A 274 -8.54 -18.01 12.66
C VAL A 274 -9.04 -17.60 11.26
N GLU A 275 -8.77 -18.41 10.23
CA GLU A 275 -9.24 -18.10 8.87
C GLU A 275 -10.77 -18.16 8.76
N GLU A 276 -11.43 -19.13 9.40
CA GLU A 276 -12.90 -19.19 9.42
C GLU A 276 -13.53 -18.02 10.20
N ILE A 277 -12.94 -17.56 11.31
CA ILE A 277 -13.42 -16.36 12.04
C ILE A 277 -13.43 -15.13 11.14
N ILE A 278 -12.35 -14.93 10.37
CA ILE A 278 -12.24 -13.83 9.42
C ILE A 278 -13.27 -13.98 8.30
N LYS A 279 -13.43 -15.20 7.78
CA LYS A 279 -14.33 -15.52 6.66
C LYS A 279 -15.80 -15.38 7.03
N GLU A 280 -16.21 -15.76 8.24
CA GLU A 280 -17.56 -15.53 8.77
C GLU A 280 -17.84 -14.04 9.07
N GLY A 281 -16.83 -13.18 8.95
CA GLY A 281 -17.01 -11.74 9.06
C GLY A 281 -17.34 -11.28 10.48
N VAL A 282 -16.80 -11.97 11.49
CA VAL A 282 -16.90 -11.56 12.89
C VAL A 282 -16.35 -10.14 13.05
N SER A 283 -17.12 -9.22 13.64
CA SER A 283 -16.69 -7.81 13.77
C SER A 283 -15.43 -7.70 14.64
N PHE A 284 -14.46 -6.93 14.15
CA PHE A 284 -13.21 -6.68 14.85
C PHE A 284 -13.44 -5.93 16.17
N THR A 285 -14.29 -4.90 16.14
CA THR A 285 -14.69 -4.14 17.34
C THR A 285 -15.42 -5.02 18.33
N ASN A 286 -16.43 -5.78 17.90
CA ASN A 286 -17.17 -6.65 18.83
C ASN A 286 -16.27 -7.71 19.47
N LEU A 287 -15.36 -8.29 18.66
CA LEU A 287 -14.39 -9.26 19.16
C LEU A 287 -13.50 -8.67 20.26
N LEU A 288 -13.00 -7.45 20.06
CA LEU A 288 -12.16 -6.75 21.04
C LEU A 288 -12.94 -6.12 22.21
N MET A 289 -14.25 -5.95 22.08
CA MET A 289 -15.14 -5.42 23.14
C MET A 289 -15.65 -6.51 24.09
N GLU A 290 -15.94 -7.70 23.56
CA GLU A 290 -16.63 -8.76 24.31
C GLU A 290 -15.94 -10.12 24.21
N ASP A 291 -15.65 -10.60 23.00
CA ASP A 291 -15.35 -12.03 22.77
C ASP A 291 -13.98 -12.49 23.32
N ILE A 292 -13.00 -11.60 23.44
CA ILE A 292 -11.67 -11.95 23.96
C ILE A 292 -11.60 -12.04 25.50
N TYR A 293 -12.67 -11.66 26.19
CA TYR A 293 -12.69 -11.57 27.66
C TYR A 293 -13.44 -12.74 28.30
N LYS A 294 -13.16 -12.97 29.58
CA LYS A 294 -13.95 -13.94 30.36
C LYS A 294 -15.32 -13.35 30.72
N PRO A 295 -16.38 -14.17 30.80
CA PRO A 295 -17.68 -13.73 31.29
C PRO A 295 -17.55 -13.05 32.66
N GLY A 296 -18.15 -11.86 32.82
CA GLY A 296 -18.10 -11.07 34.05
C GLY A 296 -16.84 -10.23 34.27
N SER A 297 -15.94 -10.14 33.29
CA SER A 297 -14.74 -9.28 33.37
C SER A 297 -15.13 -7.80 33.56
N THR A 298 -14.43 -7.11 34.46
CA THR A 298 -14.64 -5.68 34.71
C THR A 298 -14.04 -4.82 33.59
N LEU A 299 -14.53 -3.58 33.42
CA LEU A 299 -14.00 -2.64 32.43
C LEU A 299 -12.49 -2.39 32.56
N THR A 300 -11.98 -2.37 33.79
CA THR A 300 -10.55 -2.18 34.07
C THR A 300 -9.71 -3.37 33.59
N GLU A 301 -10.19 -4.59 33.79
CA GLU A 301 -9.52 -5.81 33.31
C GLU A 301 -9.54 -5.90 31.79
N LYS A 302 -10.67 -5.53 31.17
CA LYS A 302 -10.80 -5.46 29.71
C LYS A 302 -9.74 -4.51 29.11
N LYS A 303 -9.65 -3.28 29.63
CA LYS A 303 -8.65 -2.28 29.19
C LYS A 303 -7.22 -2.75 29.37
N LYS A 304 -6.90 -3.39 30.50
CA LYS A 304 -5.55 -3.93 30.75
C LYS A 304 -5.19 -5.01 29.73
N THR A 305 -6.12 -5.94 29.48
CA THR A 305 -5.91 -7.03 28.51
C THR A 305 -5.72 -6.49 27.09
N LEU A 306 -6.50 -5.49 26.69
CA LEU A 306 -6.35 -4.83 25.38
C LEU A 306 -5.00 -4.11 25.24
N ASN A 307 -4.59 -3.34 26.26
CA ASN A 307 -3.29 -2.66 26.24
C ASN A 307 -2.15 -3.68 26.16
N GLU A 308 -2.20 -4.77 26.93
CA GLU A 308 -1.19 -5.84 26.88
C GLU A 308 -1.12 -6.51 25.51
N LEU A 309 -2.26 -6.78 24.88
CA LEU A 309 -2.33 -7.32 23.52
C LEU A 309 -1.65 -6.38 22.51
N CYS A 310 -1.87 -5.07 22.64
CA CYS A 310 -1.33 -4.08 21.71
C CYS A 310 0.16 -3.81 21.94
N GLU A 311 0.57 -3.57 23.19
CA GLU A 311 1.95 -3.22 23.54
C GLU A 311 2.88 -4.43 23.37
N LYS A 312 2.51 -5.60 23.90
CA LYS A 312 3.38 -6.79 23.88
C LYS A 312 3.22 -7.65 22.63
N GLY A 313 2.02 -7.65 22.03
CA GLY A 313 1.72 -8.50 20.88
C GLY A 313 1.90 -7.77 19.55
N LEU A 314 1.25 -6.62 19.39
CA LEU A 314 1.30 -5.86 18.13
C LEU A 314 2.50 -4.90 18.06
N ASN A 315 3.15 -4.63 19.19
CA ASN A 315 4.18 -3.61 19.37
C ASN A 315 3.67 -2.19 19.05
N ILE A 316 2.45 -1.89 19.53
CA ILE A 316 1.81 -0.58 19.38
C ILE A 316 1.74 0.07 20.76
N GLU A 317 2.56 1.09 20.96
CA GLU A 317 2.58 1.84 22.21
C GLU A 317 1.41 2.84 22.27
N ASN A 318 0.84 3.02 23.46
CA ASN A 318 -0.02 4.15 23.82
C ASN A 318 -1.27 4.34 22.94
N LEU A 319 -2.20 3.37 22.97
CA LEU A 319 -3.55 3.57 22.41
C LEU A 319 -4.23 4.79 23.03
N LYS A 320 -4.69 5.72 22.18
CA LYS A 320 -5.40 6.93 22.57
C LYS A 320 -6.81 6.58 23.08
N GLY A 321 -7.36 7.43 23.95
CA GLY A 321 -8.72 7.29 24.46
C GLY A 321 -8.82 6.83 25.91
N SER A 322 -9.92 7.22 26.57
CA SER A 322 -10.15 6.93 28.00
C SER A 322 -11.08 5.73 28.20
N VAL A 323 -11.98 5.46 27.26
CA VAL A 323 -12.89 4.29 27.28
C VAL A 323 -12.38 3.18 26.34
N LEU A 324 -12.96 1.98 26.43
CA LEU A 324 -12.48 0.81 25.69
C LEU A 324 -12.73 0.97 24.18
N GLU A 325 -13.87 1.53 23.84
CA GLU A 325 -14.31 1.86 22.48
C GLU A 325 -13.35 2.84 21.81
N ASP A 326 -12.94 3.90 22.52
CA ASP A 326 -11.97 4.87 22.01
C ASP A 326 -10.62 4.22 21.70
N LYS A 327 -10.18 3.30 22.57
CA LYS A 327 -8.92 2.56 22.40
C LYS A 327 -8.96 1.63 21.20
N ILE A 328 -10.07 0.94 21.00
CA ILE A 328 -10.30 0.09 19.82
C ILE A 328 -10.34 0.95 18.55
N GLY A 329 -11.04 2.10 18.60
CA GLY A 329 -11.03 3.09 17.51
C GLY A 329 -9.63 3.59 17.19
N SER A 330 -8.81 3.88 18.20
CA SER A 330 -7.39 4.25 18.02
C SER A 330 -6.58 3.14 17.36
N LEU A 331 -6.84 1.86 17.66
CA LEU A 331 -6.17 0.71 17.04
C LEU A 331 -6.59 0.55 15.57
N ILE A 332 -7.88 0.66 15.27
CA ILE A 332 -8.40 0.63 13.89
C ILE A 332 -7.76 1.74 13.06
N GLN A 333 -7.71 2.97 13.61
CA GLN A 333 -7.07 4.09 12.92
C GLN A 333 -5.57 3.86 12.69
N HIS A 334 -4.89 3.24 13.66
CA HIS A 334 -3.48 2.88 13.49
C HIS A 334 -3.30 1.92 12.30
N PHE A 335 -4.09 0.84 12.21
CA PHE A 335 -4.01 -0.07 11.08
C PHE A 335 -4.36 0.59 9.74
N GLU A 336 -5.36 1.46 9.73
CA GLU A 336 -5.71 2.22 8.53
C GLU A 336 -4.55 3.12 8.07
N ASN A 337 -3.84 3.75 9.00
CA ASN A 337 -2.66 4.56 8.69
C ASN A 337 -1.51 3.71 8.17
N VAL A 338 -1.22 2.57 8.81
CA VAL A 338 -0.18 1.62 8.37
C VAL A 338 -0.46 1.08 6.97
N GLU A 339 -1.73 0.91 6.62
CA GLU A 339 -2.15 0.46 5.29
C GLU A 339 -2.03 1.53 4.22
N ARG A 340 -2.24 2.80 4.58
CA ARG A 340 -2.08 3.96 3.68
C ARG A 340 -0.62 4.30 3.44
N ASP A 341 0.21 4.05 4.44
CA ASP A 341 1.64 4.30 4.39
C ASP A 341 2.30 3.42 3.30
N GLU A 342 3.09 4.04 2.44
CA GLU A 342 3.86 3.33 1.41
C GLU A 342 5.19 2.83 1.95
N LYS A 343 5.59 3.31 3.12
CA LYS A 343 6.86 2.94 3.75
C LYS A 343 6.78 1.50 4.23
N VAL A 344 7.83 0.78 3.87
CA VAL A 344 7.98 -0.66 4.14
C VAL A 344 8.94 -0.90 5.32
N GLY A 345 9.78 0.08 5.63
CA GLY A 345 10.79 0.02 6.71
C GLY A 345 12.07 -0.73 6.33
N ILE A 346 12.09 -1.33 5.14
CA ILE A 346 13.25 -1.92 4.45
C ILE A 346 13.23 -1.45 2.99
N SER A 347 14.40 -1.45 2.33
CA SER A 347 14.50 -1.16 0.89
C SER A 347 13.83 -2.25 0.05
N LEU A 348 13.52 -1.94 -1.20
CA LEU A 348 12.98 -2.91 -2.16
C LEU A 348 13.96 -4.08 -2.35
N ASP A 349 15.25 -3.79 -2.53
CA ASP A 349 16.30 -4.80 -2.65
C ASP A 349 16.41 -5.66 -1.38
N GLY A 350 16.27 -5.05 -0.20
CA GLY A 350 16.24 -5.76 1.08
C GLY A 350 15.03 -6.70 1.18
N PHE A 351 13.87 -6.27 0.67
CA PHE A 351 12.67 -7.10 0.60
C PHE A 351 12.86 -8.27 -0.37
N ASP A 352 13.37 -8.03 -1.58
CA ASP A 352 13.65 -9.08 -2.55
C ASP A 352 14.65 -10.11 -2.02
N LYS A 353 15.71 -9.64 -1.37
CA LYS A 353 16.68 -10.53 -0.71
C LYS A 353 16.02 -11.41 0.36
N LEU A 354 15.20 -10.80 1.23
CA LEU A 354 14.42 -11.54 2.23
C LEU A 354 13.53 -12.61 1.57
N LEU A 355 12.82 -12.27 0.50
CA LEU A 355 11.92 -13.18 -0.21
C LEU A 355 12.67 -14.35 -0.87
N VAL A 356 13.83 -14.09 -1.46
CA VAL A 356 14.69 -15.12 -2.06
C VAL A 356 15.19 -16.11 -1.01
N GLU A 357 15.74 -15.61 0.11
CA GLU A 357 16.26 -16.46 1.19
C GLU A 357 15.14 -17.22 1.92
N LEU A 358 13.96 -16.60 2.08
CA LEU A 358 12.76 -17.26 2.57
C LEU A 358 12.35 -18.41 1.65
N ASN A 359 12.33 -18.21 0.33
CA ASN A 359 11.97 -19.25 -0.62
C ASN A 359 12.99 -20.40 -0.64
N GLN A 360 14.28 -20.10 -0.45
CA GLN A 360 15.33 -21.12 -0.35
C GLN A 360 15.16 -21.96 0.94
N SER A 361 14.92 -21.30 2.07
CA SER A 361 14.77 -21.95 3.37
C SER A 361 13.44 -22.71 3.49
N LEU A 362 12.39 -22.17 2.86
CA LEU A 362 11.00 -22.62 2.88
C LEU A 362 10.43 -22.74 1.45
N PRO A 363 10.78 -23.79 0.68
CA PRO A 363 10.37 -23.90 -0.74
C PRO A 363 8.86 -23.97 -1.00
N LYS A 364 8.05 -24.26 0.04
CA LYS A 364 6.58 -24.29 -0.06
C LYS A 364 5.95 -22.91 0.09
N LEU A 365 6.69 -21.93 0.60
CA LEU A 365 6.18 -20.61 0.97
C LEU A 365 5.51 -19.92 -0.22
N ASN A 366 6.11 -19.95 -1.41
CA ASN A 366 5.52 -19.34 -2.61
C ASN A 366 4.10 -19.87 -2.88
N LYS A 367 3.88 -21.18 -2.73
CA LYS A 367 2.54 -21.79 -2.90
C LYS A 367 1.60 -21.37 -1.78
N GLU A 368 2.08 -21.31 -0.54
CA GLU A 368 1.28 -20.92 0.62
C GLU A 368 0.81 -19.46 0.50
N ILE A 369 1.70 -18.54 0.12
CA ILE A 369 1.37 -17.12 -0.12
C ILE A 369 0.37 -16.98 -1.26
N ARG A 370 0.54 -17.72 -2.37
CA ARG A 370 -0.43 -17.73 -3.47
C ARG A 370 -1.82 -18.15 -3.04
N VAL A 371 -1.91 -19.24 -2.28
CA VAL A 371 -3.20 -19.75 -1.79
C VAL A 371 -3.82 -18.78 -0.81
N GLN A 372 -3.02 -18.21 0.10
CA GLN A 372 -3.48 -17.32 1.16
C GLN A 372 -4.06 -16.00 0.64
N PHE A 373 -3.44 -15.43 -0.41
CA PHE A 373 -3.86 -14.16 -1.01
C PHE A 373 -4.60 -14.33 -2.33
N GLU A 374 -4.88 -15.55 -2.76
CA GLU A 374 -5.56 -15.85 -4.03
C GLU A 374 -4.82 -15.29 -5.27
N PHE A 375 -3.48 -15.30 -5.26
CA PHE A 375 -2.69 -14.80 -6.40
C PHE A 375 -2.72 -15.75 -7.60
N GLN A 376 -2.90 -15.16 -8.79
CA GLN A 376 -3.01 -15.88 -10.06
C GLN A 376 -1.65 -16.32 -10.65
N ASP A 377 -0.56 -15.58 -10.39
CA ASP A 377 0.76 -15.82 -10.99
C ASP A 377 1.47 -17.01 -10.33
N GLU A 378 2.34 -17.70 -11.07
CA GLU A 378 3.01 -18.90 -10.55
C GLU A 378 4.04 -18.63 -9.45
N PHE A 379 4.78 -17.54 -9.60
CA PHE A 379 5.81 -17.11 -8.66
C PHE A 379 5.54 -15.67 -8.24
N VAL A 380 5.28 -15.48 -6.94
CA VAL A 380 4.77 -14.22 -6.37
C VAL A 380 5.71 -13.63 -5.33
N LEU A 381 6.79 -14.31 -4.97
CA LEU A 381 7.77 -13.83 -4.01
C LEU A 381 8.73 -12.82 -4.67
N LYS A 382 8.17 -11.68 -5.06
CA LYS A 382 8.87 -10.49 -5.57
C LYS A 382 8.34 -9.26 -4.85
N GLY A 383 9.22 -8.38 -4.41
CA GLY A 383 8.89 -7.24 -3.57
C GLY A 383 7.96 -6.26 -4.27
N ASP A 384 8.28 -5.88 -5.50
CA ASP A 384 7.49 -4.99 -6.35
C ASP A 384 6.06 -5.53 -6.58
N TYR A 385 5.97 -6.82 -6.91
CA TYR A 385 4.71 -7.53 -7.10
C TYR A 385 3.86 -7.47 -5.83
N LEU A 386 4.41 -7.85 -4.67
CA LEU A 386 3.67 -7.88 -3.41
C LEU A 386 3.23 -6.47 -2.98
N LEU A 387 4.08 -5.45 -3.18
CA LEU A 387 3.74 -4.06 -2.87
C LEU A 387 2.64 -3.51 -3.78
N ASP A 388 2.55 -3.95 -5.04
CA ASP A 388 1.43 -3.65 -5.93
C ASP A 388 0.09 -4.16 -5.36
N TYR A 389 0.09 -5.20 -4.53
CA TYR A 389 -1.07 -5.68 -3.74
C TYR A 389 -1.13 -5.13 -2.31
N ASN A 390 -0.30 -4.14 -1.98
CA ASN A 390 -0.15 -3.60 -0.64
C ASN A 390 0.18 -4.71 0.40
N ILE A 391 0.98 -5.70 0.03
CA ILE A 391 1.48 -6.74 0.94
C ILE A 391 2.92 -6.40 1.32
N LYS A 392 3.13 -6.12 2.61
CA LYS A 392 4.43 -5.72 3.16
C LYS A 392 5.20 -6.94 3.69
N PRO A 393 6.52 -6.84 3.92
CA PRO A 393 7.34 -7.94 4.41
C PRO A 393 6.80 -8.56 5.70
N ARG A 394 6.35 -7.72 6.64
CA ARG A 394 5.72 -8.20 7.89
C ARG A 394 4.49 -9.05 7.63
N ASP A 395 3.68 -8.69 6.63
CA ASP A 395 2.46 -9.42 6.28
C ASP A 395 2.78 -10.84 5.76
N ILE A 396 3.95 -11.03 5.13
CA ILE A 396 4.47 -12.36 4.74
C ILE A 396 4.99 -13.11 5.96
N LEU A 397 5.81 -12.47 6.80
CA LEU A 397 6.39 -13.10 7.99
C LEU A 397 5.32 -13.57 8.99
N ASP A 398 4.23 -12.82 9.14
CA ASP A 398 3.10 -13.18 10.00
C ASP A 398 2.37 -14.46 9.54
N LEU A 399 2.53 -14.88 8.29
CA LEU A 399 1.93 -16.11 7.76
C LEU A 399 2.75 -17.36 8.09
N ILE A 400 4.06 -17.21 8.30
CA ILE A 400 4.98 -18.31 8.55
C ILE A 400 4.72 -18.90 9.94
N ILE A 401 4.63 -20.23 10.01
CA ILE A 401 4.47 -20.93 11.29
C ILE A 401 5.75 -20.84 12.13
N LYS A 402 5.61 -20.86 13.46
CA LYS A 402 6.74 -20.64 14.38
C LYS A 402 7.93 -21.57 14.16
N SER A 403 7.70 -22.83 13.81
CA SER A 403 8.76 -23.80 13.53
C SER A 403 9.62 -23.39 12.32
N ASP A 404 8.95 -22.93 11.27
CA ASP A 404 9.57 -22.58 10.00
C ASP A 404 10.28 -21.22 10.10
N LEU A 405 9.69 -20.28 10.86
CA LEU A 405 10.33 -19.01 11.18
C LEU A 405 11.61 -19.23 12.01
N THR A 406 11.55 -20.12 13.01
CA THR A 406 12.74 -20.47 13.84
C THR A 406 13.83 -21.12 12.99
N LYS A 407 13.45 -21.96 12.03
CA LYS A 407 14.39 -22.57 11.07
C LYS A 407 15.06 -21.47 10.24
N PHE A 408 14.27 -20.60 9.62
CA PHE A 408 14.77 -19.48 8.81
C PHE A 408 15.75 -18.57 9.57
N ILE A 409 15.43 -18.23 10.82
CA ILE A 409 16.28 -17.41 11.69
C ILE A 409 17.65 -18.06 11.92
N LYS A 410 17.68 -19.38 12.15
CA LYS A 410 18.92 -20.13 12.37
C LYS A 410 19.75 -20.27 11.09
N ASP A 411 19.09 -20.59 9.99
CA ASP A 411 19.74 -20.82 8.69
C ASP A 411 20.44 -19.54 8.19
N ASN A 412 19.90 -18.35 8.51
CA ASN A 412 20.42 -17.05 8.06
C ASN A 412 21.14 -16.24 9.15
N GLY A 413 21.44 -16.86 10.31
CA GLY A 413 22.22 -16.21 11.37
C GLY A 413 21.55 -14.97 11.99
N ILE A 414 20.23 -14.90 11.97
CA ILE A 414 19.46 -13.76 12.48
C ILE A 414 19.46 -13.78 14.02
N LYS A 415 19.49 -12.59 14.63
CA LYS A 415 19.46 -12.43 16.08
C LYS A 415 18.18 -13.03 16.68
N GLN A 416 18.32 -13.82 17.75
CA GLN A 416 17.21 -14.52 18.42
C GLN A 416 16.69 -13.82 19.69
N ARG A 417 17.35 -12.73 20.12
CA ARG A 417 16.94 -12.00 21.33
C ARG A 417 15.97 -10.89 20.97
N GLY A 418 14.76 -10.94 21.53
CA GLY A 418 13.72 -9.92 21.32
C GLY A 418 12.58 -10.46 20.47
N ASP A 419 12.00 -9.59 19.65
CA ASP A 419 10.95 -9.96 18.69
C ASP A 419 11.58 -10.50 17.40
N ASP A 420 11.23 -11.72 17.04
CA ASP A 420 11.76 -12.43 15.88
C ASP A 420 11.46 -11.72 14.55
N ILE A 421 10.25 -11.18 14.38
CA ILE A 421 9.85 -10.50 13.15
C ILE A 421 10.64 -9.21 13.01
N LEU A 422 10.76 -8.41 14.07
CA LEU A 422 11.56 -7.18 14.04
C LEU A 422 13.04 -7.47 13.80
N ASN A 423 13.58 -8.52 14.41
CA ASN A 423 14.97 -8.93 14.17
C ASN A 423 15.21 -9.34 12.72
N ILE A 424 14.25 -10.02 12.07
CA ILE A 424 14.31 -10.33 10.64
C ILE A 424 14.28 -9.04 9.82
N LEU A 425 13.30 -8.16 10.04
CA LEU A 425 13.18 -6.91 9.28
C LEU A 425 14.43 -6.04 9.41
N GLU A 426 15.01 -5.94 10.61
CA GLU A 426 16.25 -5.20 10.83
C GLU A 426 17.47 -5.86 10.17
N HIS A 427 17.52 -7.20 10.09
CA HIS A 427 18.60 -7.93 9.41
C HIS A 427 18.64 -7.65 7.90
N TYR A 428 17.46 -7.56 7.27
CA TYR A 428 17.33 -7.24 5.84
C TYR A 428 17.15 -5.75 5.56
N LYS A 429 17.28 -4.92 6.59
CA LYS A 429 17.31 -3.47 6.43
C LYS A 429 18.66 -3.09 5.84
N ASP A 430 18.71 -3.05 4.52
CA ASP A 430 19.86 -2.51 3.83
C ASP A 430 19.87 -1.00 4.01
N VAL A 431 20.62 -0.56 5.02
CA VAL A 431 20.73 0.84 5.39
C VAL A 431 21.27 1.66 4.22
N GLU A 432 22.23 1.14 3.45
CA GLU A 432 22.84 1.86 2.34
C GLU A 432 21.85 2.05 1.19
N ASN A 433 21.15 0.99 0.78
CA ASN A 433 20.09 1.10 -0.22
C ASN A 433 18.91 1.95 0.26
N LEU A 434 18.54 1.87 1.54
CA LEU A 434 17.50 2.71 2.12
C LEU A 434 17.90 4.20 2.05
N TYR A 435 19.17 4.53 2.27
CA TYR A 435 19.69 5.89 2.06
C TYR A 435 19.68 6.30 0.59
N LEU A 436 19.96 5.39 -0.35
CA LEU A 436 19.91 5.65 -1.80
C LEU A 436 18.47 5.89 -2.29
N GLU A 437 17.49 5.08 -1.88
CA GLU A 437 16.07 5.31 -2.16
C GLU A 437 15.59 6.67 -1.61
N ASN A 438 16.25 7.15 -0.56
CA ASN A 438 15.99 8.44 0.07
C ASN A 438 17.00 9.53 -0.30
N TYR A 439 17.76 9.35 -1.38
CA TYR A 439 18.87 10.22 -1.75
C TYR A 439 18.44 11.69 -1.89
N SER A 440 17.29 11.95 -2.50
CA SER A 440 16.72 13.30 -2.59
C SER A 440 16.37 13.89 -1.22
N ASN A 441 15.81 13.09 -0.31
CA ASN A 441 15.47 13.53 1.05
C ASN A 441 16.72 13.85 1.88
N VAL A 442 17.81 13.10 1.67
CA VAL A 442 19.13 13.42 2.22
C VAL A 442 19.65 14.75 1.67
N ALA A 443 19.51 14.98 0.36
CA ALA A 443 19.89 16.24 -0.30
C ALA A 443 19.14 17.45 0.27
N TYR A 444 17.83 17.30 0.51
CA TYR A 444 16.96 18.31 1.12
C TYR A 444 17.13 18.45 2.64
N ARG A 445 17.96 17.61 3.26
CA ARG A 445 18.14 17.54 4.72
C ARG A 445 16.82 17.36 5.49
N ASP A 446 15.87 16.61 4.91
CA ASP A 446 14.56 16.38 5.51
C ASP A 446 14.62 15.30 6.59
N LEU A 447 15.06 15.70 7.79
CA LEU A 447 15.19 14.78 8.92
C LEU A 447 13.88 14.11 9.32
N ASN A 448 12.73 14.75 9.10
CA ASN A 448 11.45 14.18 9.50
C ASN A 448 11.10 13.04 8.56
N LEU A 449 11.16 13.29 7.25
CA LEU A 449 10.86 12.27 6.26
C LEU A 449 11.85 11.10 6.30
N LEU A 450 13.14 11.38 6.54
CA LEU A 450 14.16 10.35 6.77
C LEU A 450 13.84 9.48 7.98
N LYS A 451 13.47 10.07 9.13
CA LYS A 451 13.08 9.30 10.33
C LYS A 451 11.86 8.44 10.09
N GLU A 452 10.86 8.99 9.41
CA GLU A 452 9.67 8.22 9.03
C GLU A 452 10.02 7.06 8.09
N ASN A 453 11.01 7.22 7.23
CA ASN A 453 11.51 6.17 6.34
C ASN A 453 12.48 5.20 7.03
N GLY A 454 12.58 5.27 8.37
CA GLY A 454 13.42 4.37 9.17
C GLY A 454 14.90 4.74 9.21
N ILE A 455 15.27 5.92 8.72
CA ILE A 455 16.64 6.44 8.70
C ILE A 455 16.88 7.34 9.92
N THR A 456 17.83 6.95 10.77
CA THR A 456 18.27 7.77 11.90
C THR A 456 19.67 8.33 11.64
N ILE A 457 19.75 9.63 11.36
CA ILE A 457 21.01 10.35 11.11
C ILE A 457 20.99 11.72 11.79
N LYS A 458 22.16 12.20 12.24
CA LYS A 458 22.27 13.56 12.77
C LYS A 458 22.29 14.58 11.64
N GLU A 459 21.72 15.75 11.88
CA GLU A 459 21.67 16.80 10.87
C GLU A 459 23.08 17.19 10.36
N SER A 460 24.05 17.24 11.26
CA SER A 460 25.45 17.56 10.93
C SER A 460 26.10 16.57 9.97
N GLU A 461 25.62 15.32 9.93
CA GLU A 461 26.20 14.23 9.15
C GLU A 461 25.59 14.12 7.74
N LEU A 462 24.46 14.81 7.46
CA LEU A 462 23.75 14.73 6.19
C LEU A 462 24.58 15.19 4.98
N GLY A 463 25.42 16.22 5.14
CA GLY A 463 26.27 16.70 4.05
C GLY A 463 27.26 15.63 3.61
N THR A 464 27.96 15.04 4.58
CA THR A 464 28.91 13.94 4.34
C THR A 464 28.21 12.69 3.82
N LYS A 465 27.02 12.38 4.34
CA LYS A 465 26.24 11.23 3.84
C LYS A 465 25.79 11.44 2.40
N PHE A 466 25.37 12.65 2.03
CA PHE A 466 25.01 12.99 0.65
C PHE A 466 26.21 12.80 -0.30
N GLU A 467 27.39 13.26 0.09
CA GLU A 467 28.64 13.04 -0.66
C GLU A 467 28.93 11.53 -0.83
N GLU A 468 28.85 10.76 0.26
CA GLU A 468 29.07 9.31 0.24
C GLU A 468 28.11 8.60 -0.72
N LEU A 469 26.81 8.89 -0.63
CA LEU A 469 25.80 8.31 -1.52
C LEU A 469 26.04 8.71 -2.98
N THR A 470 26.45 9.96 -3.23
CA THR A 470 26.78 10.45 -4.57
C THR A 470 27.96 9.66 -5.16
N LYS A 471 28.98 9.31 -4.35
CA LYS A 471 30.08 8.43 -4.78
C LYS A 471 29.58 7.04 -5.16
N VAL A 472 28.67 6.48 -4.35
CA VAL A 472 28.08 5.17 -4.63
C VAL A 472 27.32 5.20 -5.95
N ILE A 473 26.54 6.26 -6.21
CA ILE A 473 25.84 6.43 -7.48
C ILE A 473 26.82 6.51 -8.66
N PHE A 474 27.88 7.33 -8.59
CA PHE A 474 28.85 7.41 -9.68
C PHE A 474 29.61 6.10 -9.92
N LYS A 475 29.93 5.34 -8.86
CA LYS A 475 30.46 3.97 -9.01
C LYS A 475 29.45 3.05 -9.70
N GLY A 476 28.17 3.16 -9.34
CA GLY A 476 27.07 2.42 -9.97
C GLY A 476 26.86 2.78 -11.46
N LEU A 477 27.21 4.00 -11.86
CA LEU A 477 27.27 4.44 -13.25
C LEU A 477 28.55 3.97 -13.99
N GLY A 478 29.40 3.17 -13.34
CA GLY A 478 30.63 2.62 -13.92
C GLY A 478 31.84 3.57 -13.90
N PHE A 479 31.75 4.74 -13.27
CA PHE A 479 32.88 5.65 -13.15
C PHE A 479 33.91 5.17 -12.11
N ASN A 480 35.19 5.44 -12.38
CA ASN A 480 36.25 5.27 -11.40
C ASN A 480 36.31 6.47 -10.44
N VAL A 481 35.69 6.33 -9.27
CA VAL A 481 35.80 7.29 -8.15
C VAL A 481 37.15 7.14 -7.46
N ASP A 482 38.09 8.02 -7.77
CA ASP A 482 39.50 7.90 -7.39
C ASP A 482 39.84 8.71 -6.12
N GLU A 483 39.61 8.09 -4.97
CA GLU A 483 39.95 8.67 -3.66
C GLU A 483 41.46 8.82 -3.44
N THR A 484 42.28 8.01 -4.13
CA THR A 484 43.74 8.09 -3.99
C THR A 484 44.31 9.34 -4.64
N LEU A 485 43.92 9.59 -5.90
CA LEU A 485 44.29 10.79 -6.63
C LEU A 485 43.70 12.04 -5.97
N LYS A 486 42.45 11.96 -5.50
CA LYS A 486 41.82 13.03 -4.71
C LYS A 486 42.62 13.37 -3.46
N GLY A 487 43.06 12.37 -2.71
CA GLY A 487 43.89 12.55 -1.51
C GLY A 487 45.25 13.17 -1.77
N ILE A 488 45.85 12.90 -2.95
CA ILE A 488 47.14 13.48 -3.37
C ILE A 488 46.97 14.96 -3.76
N ILE A 489 45.88 15.29 -4.45
CA ILE A 489 45.66 16.64 -5.01
C ILE A 489 45.12 17.60 -3.93
N ASN A 490 44.23 17.13 -3.06
CA ASN A 490 43.56 17.95 -2.07
C ASN A 490 44.57 18.63 -1.12
N THR A 491 44.25 19.86 -0.74
CA THR A 491 45.00 20.61 0.27
C THR A 491 44.15 20.80 1.53
N GLN A 492 44.75 21.32 2.61
CA GLN A 492 43.99 21.67 3.83
C GLN A 492 42.88 22.71 3.58
N LYS A 493 42.95 23.48 2.49
CA LYS A 493 41.99 24.55 2.16
C LYS A 493 41.04 24.16 1.03
N ASP A 494 41.55 23.43 0.04
CA ASP A 494 40.84 23.10 -1.18
C ASP A 494 40.65 21.59 -1.22
N MET A 495 39.47 21.14 -0.79
CA MET A 495 39.12 19.73 -0.67
C MET A 495 38.00 19.40 -1.65
N ILE A 496 38.36 18.77 -2.78
CA ILE A 496 37.38 18.25 -3.72
C ILE A 496 36.56 17.16 -3.03
N ASP A 497 35.23 17.24 -3.15
CA ASP A 497 34.30 16.25 -2.62
C ASP A 497 34.49 14.90 -3.32
N ILE A 498 34.36 14.87 -4.65
CA ILE A 498 34.46 13.65 -5.46
C ILE A 498 35.27 13.94 -6.74
N LEU A 499 36.18 13.02 -7.06
CA LEU A 499 37.00 13.04 -8.27
C LEU A 499 36.75 11.76 -9.07
N LEU A 500 36.31 11.90 -10.32
CA LEU A 500 36.17 10.78 -11.25
C LEU A 500 37.36 10.80 -12.20
N ASN A 501 38.08 9.69 -12.28
CA ASN A 501 39.25 9.53 -13.14
C ASN A 501 38.86 8.79 -14.42
N LEU A 502 39.00 9.45 -15.57
CA LEU A 502 38.64 8.90 -16.88
C LEU A 502 39.84 8.23 -17.58
N GLY A 503 41.02 8.23 -16.94
CA GLY A 503 42.28 7.85 -17.56
C GLY A 503 42.89 8.99 -18.40
N ASN A 504 44.11 8.79 -18.90
CA ASN A 504 44.84 9.77 -19.74
C ASN A 504 44.97 11.18 -19.11
N ASP A 505 45.13 11.25 -17.79
CA ASP A 505 45.17 12.50 -17.02
C ASP A 505 43.89 13.36 -17.14
N GLU A 506 42.77 12.75 -17.57
CA GLU A 506 41.46 13.38 -17.68
C GLU A 506 40.59 13.10 -16.46
N ILE A 507 39.97 14.15 -15.90
CA ILE A 507 39.15 14.05 -14.69
C ILE A 507 37.81 14.78 -14.83
N ILE A 508 36.83 14.34 -14.03
CA ILE A 508 35.61 15.09 -13.72
C ILE A 508 35.64 15.43 -12.24
N ILE A 509 35.42 16.70 -11.93
CA ILE A 509 35.30 17.19 -10.55
C ILE A 509 33.81 17.25 -10.22
N VAL A 510 33.41 16.70 -9.07
CA VAL A 510 32.03 16.76 -8.62
C VAL A 510 31.98 17.39 -7.23
N GLU A 511 31.12 18.38 -7.09
CA GLU A 511 30.83 19.09 -5.83
C GLU A 511 29.40 18.79 -5.38
N CYS A 512 29.21 18.53 -4.09
CA CYS A 512 27.92 18.15 -3.53
C CYS A 512 27.42 19.22 -2.56
N LYS A 513 26.18 19.70 -2.77
CA LYS A 513 25.53 20.66 -1.86
C LYS A 513 24.18 20.16 -1.38
N THR A 514 24.00 20.13 -0.07
CA THR A 514 22.69 19.89 0.56
C THR A 514 22.04 21.22 0.98
N SER A 515 20.72 21.32 0.92
CA SER A 515 19.97 22.52 1.33
C SER A 515 18.62 22.15 1.92
N LYS A 516 18.20 22.80 3.02
CA LYS A 516 16.82 22.68 3.54
C LYS A 516 15.82 23.48 2.70
N GLU A 517 16.28 24.58 2.11
CA GLU A 517 15.46 25.48 1.32
C GLU A 517 15.43 25.02 -0.14
N ARG A 518 14.28 25.17 -0.80
CA ARG A 518 14.13 24.94 -2.24
C ARG A 518 14.88 26.00 -3.03
N GLY A 519 15.42 25.60 -4.17
CA GLY A 519 16.19 26.46 -5.06
C GLY A 519 17.52 26.92 -4.47
N TYR A 520 18.56 26.11 -4.58
CA TYR A 520 19.91 26.49 -4.17
C TYR A 520 20.39 27.73 -4.95
N ASN A 521 20.71 28.81 -4.24
CA ASN A 521 20.94 30.14 -4.81
C ASN A 521 22.33 30.74 -4.50
N LYS A 522 23.26 29.95 -3.93
CA LYS A 522 24.57 30.44 -3.46
C LYS A 522 25.67 30.36 -4.52
N PHE A 523 25.42 30.89 -5.71
CA PHE A 523 26.33 30.76 -6.87
C PHE A 523 27.73 31.32 -6.60
N SER A 524 27.83 32.53 -6.06
CA SER A 524 29.12 33.22 -5.83
C SER A 524 30.10 32.45 -4.94
N THR A 525 29.59 31.79 -3.90
CA THR A 525 30.40 30.97 -2.99
C THR A 525 30.89 29.70 -3.68
N VAL A 526 30.01 29.01 -4.41
CA VAL A 526 30.34 27.75 -5.10
C VAL A 526 31.25 27.99 -6.28
N SER A 527 31.00 29.01 -7.11
CA SER A 527 31.86 29.38 -8.23
C SER A 527 33.30 29.64 -7.75
N ARG A 528 33.49 30.36 -6.63
CA ARG A 528 34.83 30.57 -6.05
C ARG A 528 35.51 29.26 -5.63
N GLN A 529 34.76 28.36 -5.01
CA GLN A 529 35.24 27.05 -4.56
C GLN A 529 35.67 26.20 -5.77
N LEU A 530 34.80 26.07 -6.78
CA LEU A 530 35.07 25.32 -8.00
C LEU A 530 36.24 25.91 -8.81
N LYS A 531 36.38 27.25 -8.90
CA LYS A 531 37.54 27.90 -9.54
C LYS A 531 38.85 27.60 -8.81
N SER A 532 38.81 27.39 -7.49
CA SER A 532 39.96 26.92 -6.71
C SER A 532 40.35 25.49 -7.13
N TYR A 533 39.36 24.59 -7.23
CA TYR A 533 39.60 23.20 -7.62
C TYR A 533 40.12 23.06 -9.03
N GLN A 534 39.62 23.89 -9.95
CA GLN A 534 40.14 23.98 -11.31
C GLN A 534 41.63 24.32 -11.32
N LYS A 535 42.02 25.37 -10.58
CA LYS A 535 43.43 25.78 -10.48
C LYS A 535 44.29 24.67 -9.88
N LEU A 536 43.75 23.94 -8.91
CA LEU A 536 44.44 22.84 -8.25
C LEU A 536 44.68 21.65 -9.21
N ALA A 537 43.67 21.26 -9.97
CA ALA A 537 43.80 20.21 -10.99
C ALA A 537 44.76 20.61 -12.12
N LEU A 538 44.65 21.85 -12.63
CA LEU A 538 45.54 22.39 -13.66
C LEU A 538 47.00 22.43 -13.19
N LYS A 539 47.25 22.78 -11.92
CA LYS A 539 48.60 22.77 -11.34
C LYS A 539 49.21 21.37 -11.27
N ASN A 540 48.38 20.33 -11.18
CA ASN A 540 48.80 18.93 -11.20
C ASN A 540 48.79 18.33 -12.62
N ASN A 541 48.75 19.16 -13.66
CA ASN A 541 48.74 18.77 -15.08
C ASN A 541 47.54 17.88 -15.49
N LEU A 542 46.41 17.98 -14.78
CA LEU A 542 45.20 17.24 -15.10
C LEU A 542 44.30 18.05 -16.02
N ARG A 543 43.68 17.36 -16.97
CA ARG A 543 42.68 17.94 -17.87
C ARG A 543 41.29 17.74 -17.30
N ILE A 544 40.58 18.84 -17.06
CA ILE A 544 39.22 18.81 -16.53
C ILE A 544 38.25 18.69 -17.71
N ILE A 545 37.60 17.53 -17.83
CA ILE A 545 36.58 17.30 -18.85
C ILE A 545 35.29 17.99 -18.50
N LYS A 546 34.88 17.91 -17.23
CA LYS A 546 33.64 18.51 -16.75
C LYS A 546 33.70 18.80 -15.26
N ILE A 547 32.91 19.77 -14.82
CA ILE A 547 32.59 19.97 -13.42
C ILE A 547 31.10 19.74 -13.23
N LEU A 548 30.74 18.89 -12.28
CA LEU A 548 29.35 18.63 -11.93
C LEU A 548 29.07 19.24 -10.55
N LEU A 549 28.00 20.01 -10.44
CA LEU A 549 27.46 20.42 -9.16
C LEU A 549 26.17 19.64 -8.91
N VAL A 550 26.17 18.85 -7.85
CA VAL A 550 25.03 18.04 -7.45
C VAL A 550 24.35 18.67 -6.24
N ALA A 551 23.06 19.00 -6.37
CA ALA A 551 22.27 19.63 -5.32
C ALA A 551 20.82 19.13 -5.34
N PRO A 552 19.99 19.34 -4.30
CA PRO A 552 18.58 18.96 -4.37
C PRO A 552 17.84 19.65 -5.53
N GLU A 553 18.05 20.96 -5.69
CA GLU A 553 17.35 21.81 -6.66
C GLU A 553 18.14 23.12 -6.83
N PHE A 554 18.00 23.78 -7.98
CA PHE A 554 18.65 25.06 -8.30
C PHE A 554 17.58 26.13 -8.55
N SER A 555 17.83 27.38 -8.13
CA SER A 555 16.92 28.49 -8.46
C SER A 555 17.14 29.00 -9.89
N ASP A 556 16.14 29.63 -10.49
CA ASP A 556 16.26 30.22 -11.83
C ASP A 556 17.39 31.24 -11.93
N ASP A 557 17.57 32.05 -10.88
CA ASP A 557 18.69 33.00 -10.78
C ASP A 557 20.05 32.27 -10.81
N PHE A 558 20.17 31.13 -10.10
CA PHE A 558 21.40 30.35 -10.05
C PHE A 558 21.73 29.75 -11.42
N VAL A 559 20.71 29.26 -12.11
CA VAL A 559 20.83 28.75 -13.48
C VAL A 559 21.32 29.85 -14.40
N THR A 560 20.67 31.01 -14.36
CA THR A 560 21.02 32.17 -15.20
C THR A 560 22.47 32.61 -14.96
N ASP A 561 22.87 32.73 -13.69
CA ASP A 561 24.25 33.07 -13.31
C ASP A 561 25.25 32.01 -13.82
N CYS A 562 24.89 30.73 -13.78
CA CYS A 562 25.71 29.63 -14.30
C CYS A 562 25.83 29.67 -15.83
N GLU A 563 24.76 30.05 -16.54
CA GLU A 563 24.80 30.21 -18.01
C GLU A 563 25.68 31.37 -18.46
N MET A 564 25.78 32.42 -17.63
CA MET A 564 26.63 33.57 -17.90
C MET A 564 28.13 33.29 -17.65
N ASP A 565 28.49 32.34 -16.78
CA ASP A 565 29.90 31.99 -16.48
C ASP A 565 30.46 30.96 -17.49
N THR A 566 30.84 31.46 -18.67
CA THR A 566 31.43 30.64 -19.75
C THR A 566 32.83 30.10 -19.45
N GLU A 567 33.50 30.54 -18.39
CA GLU A 567 34.83 30.06 -18.02
C GLU A 567 34.77 28.67 -17.38
N MET A 568 33.64 28.32 -16.77
CA MET A 568 33.47 27.08 -16.05
C MET A 568 32.67 26.11 -16.91
N ASN A 569 33.28 24.97 -17.28
CA ASN A 569 32.56 23.86 -17.92
C ASN A 569 31.68 23.10 -16.90
N LEU A 570 30.78 23.86 -16.25
CA LEU A 570 29.92 23.44 -15.15
C LEU A 570 28.60 22.89 -15.69
N SER A 571 28.16 21.77 -15.14
CA SER A 571 26.81 21.25 -15.31
C SER A 571 26.15 21.04 -13.96
N LEU A 572 24.87 21.40 -13.91
CA LEU A 572 24.00 21.34 -12.76
C LEU A 572 23.16 20.07 -12.83
N LEU A 573 23.23 19.28 -11.77
CA LEU A 573 22.61 17.98 -11.71
C LEU A 573 21.80 17.90 -10.40
N THR A 574 20.48 17.74 -10.52
CA THR A 574 19.64 17.62 -9.32
C THR A 574 19.74 16.21 -8.74
N ALA A 575 19.59 16.08 -7.42
CA ALA A 575 19.68 14.80 -6.74
C ALA A 575 18.67 13.78 -7.30
N SER A 576 17.45 14.23 -7.62
CA SER A 576 16.42 13.41 -8.28
C SER A 576 16.87 12.93 -9.66
N THR A 577 17.38 13.83 -10.50
CA THR A 577 17.85 13.48 -11.85
C THR A 577 18.99 12.47 -11.79
N LEU A 578 19.94 12.61 -10.85
CA LEU A 578 21.04 11.64 -10.70
C LEU A 578 20.54 10.24 -10.36
N SER A 579 19.57 10.17 -9.44
CA SER A 579 18.95 8.91 -9.01
C SER A 579 18.26 8.23 -10.18
N ASN A 580 17.45 8.97 -10.94
CA ASN A 580 16.71 8.45 -12.09
C ASN A 580 17.66 7.98 -13.21
N ILE A 581 18.78 8.69 -13.43
CA ILE A 581 19.81 8.26 -14.38
C ILE A 581 20.42 6.92 -13.96
N LEU A 582 20.74 6.73 -12.67
CA LEU A 582 21.28 5.46 -12.17
C LEU A 582 20.30 4.31 -12.39
N GLU A 583 19.02 4.50 -12.04
CA GLU A 583 18.00 3.47 -12.23
C GLU A 583 17.85 3.08 -13.70
N SER A 584 17.77 4.06 -14.60
CA SER A 584 17.71 3.78 -16.04
C SER A 584 18.98 3.15 -16.58
N PHE A 585 20.14 3.48 -16.02
CA PHE A 585 21.43 2.90 -16.42
C PHE A 585 21.54 1.43 -16.05
N LYS A 586 21.02 1.01 -14.89
CA LYS A 586 20.97 -0.41 -14.46
C LYS A 586 20.27 -1.31 -15.49
N GLY A 587 19.30 -0.78 -16.24
CA GLY A 587 18.60 -1.48 -17.32
C GLY A 587 19.22 -1.34 -18.71
N SER A 588 20.32 -0.60 -18.85
CA SER A 588 20.97 -0.32 -20.14
C SER A 588 22.06 -1.35 -20.48
N ASN A 589 22.50 -1.38 -21.75
CA ASN A 589 23.58 -2.26 -22.20
C ASN A 589 25.00 -1.68 -21.97
N TYR A 590 25.10 -0.48 -21.40
CA TYR A 590 26.38 0.20 -21.19
C TYR A 590 27.06 -0.31 -19.92
N THR A 591 28.38 -0.54 -19.99
CA THR A 591 29.20 -0.90 -18.83
C THR A 591 29.66 0.32 -18.03
N GLU A 592 29.81 1.46 -18.71
CA GLU A 592 30.17 2.75 -18.14
C GLU A 592 29.29 3.83 -18.76
N PHE A 593 28.80 4.76 -17.93
CA PHE A 593 27.94 5.84 -18.37
C PHE A 593 28.67 6.78 -19.34
N PRO A 594 28.12 7.07 -20.53
CA PRO A 594 28.76 7.96 -21.49
C PRO A 594 28.77 9.41 -20.97
N HIS A 595 29.89 9.85 -20.38
CA HIS A 595 30.02 11.18 -19.76
C HIS A 595 29.72 12.36 -20.71
N VAL A 596 29.79 12.14 -22.04
CA VAL A 596 29.40 13.11 -23.09
C VAL A 596 27.92 13.53 -22.98
N LEU A 597 27.10 12.72 -22.32
CA LEU A 597 25.70 13.04 -22.04
C LEU A 597 25.55 14.17 -21.01
N PHE A 598 26.58 14.48 -20.22
CA PHE A 598 26.62 15.64 -19.30
C PHE A 598 26.98 16.96 -20.02
N ARG A 599 26.43 17.19 -21.21
CA ARG A 599 26.77 18.35 -22.05
C ARG A 599 25.94 19.60 -21.75
N ASP A 600 24.73 19.44 -21.23
CA ASP A 600 23.82 20.56 -20.97
C ASP A 600 24.20 21.29 -19.67
N ILE A 601 23.91 22.59 -19.56
CA ILE A 601 24.19 23.38 -18.35
C ILE A 601 23.31 22.87 -17.20
N ILE A 602 22.00 22.75 -17.42
CA ILE A 602 21.15 21.90 -16.59
C ILE A 602 20.99 20.56 -17.30
N ILE A 603 21.29 19.47 -16.58
CA ILE A 603 21.14 18.14 -17.14
C ILE A 603 19.67 17.81 -17.40
N ASN A 604 19.34 17.60 -18.69
CA ASN A 604 18.01 17.22 -19.11
C ASN A 604 17.82 15.70 -18.95
N GLU A 605 17.08 15.33 -17.90
CA GLU A 605 16.77 13.94 -17.54
C GLU A 605 16.17 13.17 -18.72
N GLU A 606 15.09 13.65 -19.34
CA GLU A 606 14.39 12.95 -20.42
C GLU A 606 15.32 12.61 -21.58
N ARG A 607 16.24 13.50 -21.94
CA ARG A 607 17.14 13.26 -23.07
C ARG A 607 18.14 12.16 -22.75
N ILE A 608 18.64 12.09 -21.51
CA ILE A 608 19.54 11.03 -21.06
C ILE A 608 18.79 9.69 -21.03
N LEU A 609 17.59 9.66 -20.45
CA LEU A 609 16.78 8.44 -20.40
C LEU A 609 16.45 7.90 -21.81
N LYS A 610 16.14 8.78 -22.76
CA LYS A 610 15.96 8.43 -24.19
C LYS A 610 17.24 7.93 -24.86
N ALA A 611 18.41 8.32 -24.37
CA ALA A 611 19.69 7.86 -24.90
C ALA A 611 20.11 6.51 -24.32
N LEU A 612 19.82 6.26 -23.03
CA LEU A 612 20.12 5.00 -22.34
C LEU A 612 19.18 3.85 -22.73
N SER A 613 17.97 4.17 -23.20
CA SER A 613 16.97 3.19 -23.67
C SER A 613 17.21 2.69 -25.10
N LYS A 614 18.20 3.24 -25.80
CA LYS A 614 18.67 2.77 -27.10
C LYS A 614 19.87 1.84 -26.92
#